data_AF-A0A538SVX9-F1
#
_entry.id   AF-A0A538SVX9-F1
#
_cell.length_a   1.000
_cell.length_b   1.000
_cell.length_c   1.000
_cell.angle_alpha   90.00
_cell.angle_beta   90.00
_cell.angle_gamma   90.00
#
_symmetry.space_group_name_H-M   'P 1'
#
loop_
_entity.id
_entity.type
_entity.pdbx_description
1 polymer ?
#
loop_
_entity_poly.entity_id
_entity_poly.type
_entity_poly.pdbx_seq_one_letter_code
_entity_poly.pdbx_strand_id
1 'polypeptide(L)'
;MGSLFRRMVGAAKLQVATYEEVEADRGATGQALFVVLLSAVAIMVGDIRPGEVHLVANLVGGLLGWMTWVLLVWLVGVKLLPEAETKSDVGELIRTTGFAATPGILRVLGIVPML
;
A
#
# COMPACT_ATOMS: atom_id res chain seq x y z
N MET A 1 -15.31 13.37 -5.36
CA MET A 1 -14.92 12.07 -4.78
C MET A 1 -14.85 11.04 -5.90
N GLY A 2 -13.67 10.47 -6.19
CA GLY A 2 -13.62 9.23 -6.95
C GLY A 2 -14.15 8.05 -6.15
N SER A 3 -14.73 7.06 -6.80
CA SER A 3 -14.96 5.77 -6.15
C SER A 3 -13.61 5.13 -5.75
N LEU A 4 -13.61 4.38 -4.65
CA LEU A 4 -12.43 3.64 -4.17
C LEU A 4 -11.79 2.80 -5.29
N PHE A 5 -12.63 2.08 -6.05
CA PHE A 5 -12.19 1.27 -7.17
C PHE A 5 -11.47 2.08 -8.25
N ARG A 6 -11.96 3.27 -8.61
CA ARG A 6 -11.29 4.15 -9.57
C ARG A 6 -9.90 4.57 -9.08
N ARG A 7 -9.77 4.93 -7.81
CA ARG A 7 -8.49 5.28 -7.19
C ARG A 7 -7.53 4.09 -7.15
N MET A 8 -8.03 2.90 -6.83
CA MET A 8 -7.24 1.66 -6.88
C MET A 8 -6.72 1.39 -8.30
N VAL A 9 -7.59 1.41 -9.32
CA VAL A 9 -7.19 1.19 -10.71
C VAL A 9 -6.20 2.25 -11.18
N GLY A 10 -6.42 3.52 -10.82
CA GLY A 10 -5.50 4.61 -11.14
C GLY A 10 -4.12 4.42 -10.51
N ALA A 11 -4.07 4.08 -9.23
CA ALA A 11 -2.83 3.79 -8.50
C ALA A 11 -2.09 2.57 -9.08
N ALA A 12 -2.82 1.50 -9.40
CA ALA A 12 -2.23 0.32 -10.04
C ALA A 12 -1.65 0.60 -11.43
N LYS A 13 -2.18 1.62 -12.12
CA LYS A 13 -1.69 2.11 -13.41
C LYS A 13 -0.67 3.26 -13.30
N LEU A 14 -0.20 3.57 -12.10
CA LEU A 14 0.74 4.65 -11.82
C LEU A 14 0.26 6.04 -12.31
N GLN A 15 -1.04 6.31 -12.24
CA GLN A 15 -1.60 7.58 -12.68
C GLN A 15 -1.27 8.70 -11.69
N VAL A 16 -0.50 9.69 -12.13
CA VAL A 16 -0.10 10.87 -11.31
C VAL A 16 -1.30 11.56 -10.68
N ALA A 17 -2.33 11.86 -11.47
CA ALA A 17 -3.55 12.51 -10.98
C ALA A 17 -4.26 11.73 -9.85
N THR A 18 -4.08 10.40 -9.79
CA THR A 18 -4.64 9.59 -8.70
C THR A 18 -3.83 9.77 -7.42
N TYR A 19 -2.50 9.84 -7.53
CA TYR A 19 -1.64 10.07 -6.36
C TYR A 19 -1.85 11.46 -5.78
N GLU A 20 -1.88 12.50 -6.62
CA GLU A 20 -2.20 13.87 -6.18
C GLU A 20 -3.57 13.95 -5.50
N GLU A 21 -4.58 13.25 -6.04
CA GLU A 21 -5.92 13.21 -5.45
C GLU A 21 -5.93 12.57 -4.04
N VAL A 22 -5.28 11.41 -3.87
CA VAL A 22 -5.29 10.71 -2.57
C VAL A 22 -4.34 11.35 -1.56
N GLU A 23 -3.28 12.01 -2.03
CA GLU A 23 -2.36 12.78 -1.20
C GLU A 23 -3.11 13.94 -0.53
N ALA A 24 -3.85 14.73 -1.32
CA ALA A 24 -4.62 15.87 -0.85
C ALA A 24 -5.85 15.49 0.00
N ASP A 25 -6.45 14.32 -0.22
CA ASP A 25 -7.64 13.86 0.48
C ASP A 25 -7.31 13.19 1.83
N ARG A 26 -7.32 13.96 2.93
CA ARG A 26 -7.11 13.44 4.29
C ARG A 26 -8.10 12.32 4.68
N GLY A 27 -9.29 12.31 4.11
CA GLY A 27 -10.30 11.26 4.31
C GLY A 27 -9.93 9.91 3.66
N ALA A 28 -8.97 9.91 2.72
CA ALA A 28 -8.52 8.70 2.04
C ALA A 28 -7.58 7.83 2.89
N THR A 29 -7.18 8.26 4.10
CA THR A 29 -6.30 7.48 4.98
C THR A 29 -6.90 6.11 5.32
N GLY A 30 -8.20 6.06 5.65
CA GLY A 30 -8.89 4.78 5.90
C GLY A 30 -8.99 3.91 4.64
N GLN A 31 -9.15 4.52 3.47
CA GLN A 31 -9.16 3.81 2.18
C GLN A 31 -7.78 3.20 1.89
N ALA A 32 -6.71 3.94 2.12
CA ALA A 32 -5.34 3.47 1.91
C ALA A 32 -5.01 2.27 2.81
N LEU A 33 -5.36 2.34 4.10
CA LEU A 33 -5.20 1.22 5.03
C LEU A 33 -5.99 -0.01 4.57
N PHE A 34 -7.22 0.19 4.09
CA PHE A 34 -8.03 -0.89 3.55
C PHE A 34 -7.38 -1.54 2.32
N VAL A 35 -6.81 -0.76 1.39
CA VAL A 35 -6.09 -1.30 0.22
C VAL A 35 -4.87 -2.13 0.65
N VAL A 36 -4.10 -1.67 1.63
CA VAL A 36 -2.96 -2.43 2.18
C VAL A 36 -3.42 -3.75 2.79
N LEU A 37 -4.48 -3.73 3.60
CA LEU A 37 -5.06 -4.94 4.18
C LEU A 37 -5.52 -5.93 3.12
N LEU A 38 -6.22 -5.45 2.07
CA LEU A 38 -6.63 -6.29 0.95
C LEU A 38 -5.42 -6.91 0.24
N SER A 39 -4.38 -6.12 -0.04
CA SER A 39 -3.15 -6.62 -0.65
C SER A 39 -2.46 -7.66 0.24
N ALA A 40 -2.43 -7.45 1.56
CA ALA A 40 -1.80 -8.38 2.49
C ALA A 40 -2.55 -9.72 2.56
N VAL A 41 -3.88 -9.69 2.59
CA VAL A 41 -4.73 -10.90 2.50
C VAL A 41 -4.52 -11.62 1.16
N ALA A 42 -4.44 -10.88 0.05
CA ALA A 42 -4.21 -11.47 -1.26
C ALA A 42 -2.85 -12.20 -1.36
N ILE A 43 -1.81 -11.66 -0.71
CA ILE A 43 -0.50 -12.33 -0.59
C ILE A 43 -0.64 -13.65 0.17
N MET A 44 -1.30 -13.62 1.32
CA MET A 44 -1.48 -14.82 2.15
C MET A 44 -2.20 -15.92 1.39
N VAL A 45 -3.26 -15.56 0.68
CA VAL A 45 -4.07 -16.48 -0.10
C VAL A 45 -3.28 -17.00 -1.31
N GLY A 46 -2.49 -16.15 -1.97
CA GLY A 46 -1.65 -16.51 -3.11
C GLY A 46 -0.46 -17.42 -2.82
N ASP A 47 0.00 -17.49 -1.56
CA ASP A 47 1.20 -18.25 -1.14
C ASP A 47 0.88 -19.35 -0.11
N ILE A 48 -0.37 -19.81 -0.02
CA ILE A 48 -0.74 -20.91 0.89
C ILE A 48 0.03 -22.17 0.51
N ARG A 49 0.93 -22.63 1.39
CA ARG A 49 1.65 -23.89 1.27
C ARG A 49 1.17 -24.90 2.32
N PRO A 50 1.06 -26.20 1.97
CA PRO A 50 0.72 -27.23 2.95
C PRO A 50 1.72 -27.25 4.11
N GLY A 51 1.24 -27.09 5.33
CA GLY A 51 2.06 -27.13 6.56
C GLY A 51 2.49 -25.77 7.14
N GLU A 52 2.16 -24.65 6.50
CA GLU A 52 2.45 -23.33 7.07
C GLU A 52 1.40 -22.89 8.09
N VAL A 53 1.84 -22.62 9.32
CA VAL A 53 0.97 -22.23 10.46
C VAL A 53 1.09 -20.74 10.82
N HIS A 54 1.88 -19.96 10.07
CA HIS A 54 2.27 -18.59 10.43
C HIS A 54 1.53 -17.48 9.67
N LEU A 55 0.35 -17.78 9.12
CA LEU A 55 -0.45 -16.85 8.32
C LEU A 55 -0.71 -15.51 9.05
N VAL A 56 -1.14 -15.54 10.32
CA VAL A 56 -1.41 -14.33 11.10
C VAL A 56 -0.13 -13.55 11.41
N ALA A 57 0.97 -14.24 11.71
CA ALA A 57 2.26 -13.61 11.97
C ALA A 57 2.80 -12.91 10.73
N ASN A 58 2.63 -13.50 9.54
CA ASN A 58 3.03 -12.91 8.27
C ASN A 58 2.21 -11.65 7.93
N LEU A 59 0.90 -11.67 8.20
CA LEU A 59 0.03 -10.50 8.03
C LEU A 59 0.48 -9.34 8.91
N VAL A 60 0.63 -9.59 10.22
CA VAL A 60 1.03 -8.57 11.20
C VAL A 60 2.43 -8.07 10.90
N GLY A 61 3.38 -8.97 10.60
CA GLY A 61 4.74 -8.62 10.22
C GLY A 61 4.80 -7.78 8.95
N GLY A 62 3.98 -8.09 7.94
CA GLY A 62 3.87 -7.32 6.71
C GLY A 62 3.32 -5.90 6.94
N LEU A 63 2.28 -5.76 7.76
CA LEU A 63 1.71 -4.46 8.11
C LEU A 63 2.69 -3.60 8.92
N LEU A 64 3.36 -4.19 9.91
CA LEU A 64 4.40 -3.51 10.69
C LEU A 64 5.59 -3.12 9.80
N GLY A 65 6.04 -4.03 8.93
CA GLY A 65 7.12 -3.77 7.98
C GLY A 65 6.78 -2.64 7.02
N TRP A 66 5.56 -2.59 6.48
CA TRP A 66 5.08 -1.48 5.66
C TRP A 66 5.02 -0.17 6.45
N MET A 67 4.51 -0.18 7.69
CA MET A 67 4.48 1.02 8.53
C MET A 67 5.90 1.54 8.82
N THR A 68 6.83 0.64 9.14
CA THR A 68 8.25 0.98 9.28
C THR A 68 8.81 1.55 7.99
N TRP A 69 8.50 0.95 6.84
CA TRP A 69 8.93 1.46 5.53
C TRP A 69 8.43 2.88 5.25
N VAL A 70 7.15 3.18 5.54
CA VAL A 70 6.59 4.53 5.40
C VAL A 70 7.35 5.54 6.26
N LEU A 71 7.62 5.19 7.52
CA LEU A 71 8.38 6.05 8.42
C LEU A 71 9.83 6.25 7.95
N LEU A 72 10.46 5.22 7.40
CA LEU A 72 11.80 5.32 6.83
C LEU A 72 11.83 6.24 5.60
N VAL A 73 10.86 6.10 4.68
CA VAL A 73 10.74 6.98 3.51
C VAL A 73 10.52 8.43 3.95
N TRP A 74 9.66 8.67 4.94
CA TRP A 74 9.47 10.00 5.51
C TRP A 74 10.75 10.55 6.15
N LEU A 75 11.40 9.74 7.00
CA LEU A 75 12.60 10.17 7.72
C LEU A 75 13.72 10.50 6.73
N VAL A 76 13.96 9.64 5.75
CA VAL A 76 15.04 9.84 4.78
C VAL A 76 14.68 10.97 3.81
N GLY A 77 13.54 10.88 3.14
CA GLY A 77 13.18 11.80 2.06
C GLY A 77 12.73 13.19 2.52
N VAL A 78 12.07 13.29 3.69
CA VAL A 78 11.50 14.57 4.16
C VAL A 78 12.35 15.20 5.26
N LYS A 79 13.01 14.41 6.12
CA LYS A 79 13.78 14.95 7.26
C LYS A 79 15.28 14.99 7.03
N LEU A 80 15.88 13.93 6.48
CA LEU A 80 17.34 13.83 6.32
C LEU A 80 17.83 14.44 5.01
N LEU A 81 17.06 14.29 3.93
CA LEU A 81 17.44 14.75 2.59
C LEU A 81 16.34 15.64 1.95
N PRO A 82 15.89 16.72 2.60
CA PRO A 82 14.90 17.61 2.01
C PRO A 82 15.49 18.44 0.86
N GLU A 83 14.78 18.50 -0.26
CA GLU A 83 14.99 19.52 -1.30
C GLU A 83 14.14 20.78 -1.00
N ALA A 84 14.42 21.88 -1.69
CA ALA A 84 13.69 23.15 -1.49
C ALA A 84 12.18 23.00 -1.74
N GLU A 85 11.79 22.07 -2.61
CA GLU A 85 10.39 21.78 -2.94
C GLU A 85 9.79 20.64 -2.11
N THR A 86 10.60 19.93 -1.29
CA THR A 86 10.11 18.82 -0.47
C THR A 86 9.20 19.32 0.64
N LYS A 87 7.90 19.13 0.46
CA LYS A 87 6.87 19.42 1.46
C LYS A 87 5.94 18.22 1.51
N SER A 88 6.13 17.37 2.52
CA SER A 88 5.22 16.25 2.72
C SER A 88 5.10 15.84 4.19
N ASP A 89 4.00 15.18 4.54
CA ASP A 89 3.77 14.61 5.86
C ASP A 89 3.62 13.07 5.84
N VAL A 90 3.72 12.46 7.02
CA VAL A 90 3.59 10.99 7.15
C VAL A 90 2.23 10.50 6.64
N GLY A 91 1.17 11.28 6.83
CA GLY A 91 -0.17 10.93 6.38
C GLY A 91 -0.30 10.90 4.86
N GLU A 92 0.33 11.85 4.16
CA GLU A 92 0.43 11.84 2.69
C GLU A 92 1.13 10.58 2.19
N LEU A 93 2.24 10.19 2.82
CA LEU A 93 2.94 8.95 2.48
C LEU A 93 2.13 7.70 2.80
N ILE A 94 1.39 7.66 3.91
CA ILE A 94 0.47 6.56 4.21
C ILE A 94 -0.58 6.43 3.10
N ARG A 95 -1.16 7.55 2.64
CA ARG A 95 -2.18 7.55 1.60
C ARG A 95 -1.61 7.09 0.26
N THR A 96 -0.55 7.73 -0.23
CA THR A 96 0.03 7.42 -1.54
C THR A 96 0.61 6.01 -1.59
N THR A 97 1.41 5.60 -0.61
CA THR A 97 1.99 4.24 -0.58
C THR A 97 0.94 3.17 -0.30
N GLY A 98 -0.10 3.47 0.49
CA GLY A 98 -1.18 2.53 0.73
C GLY A 98 -1.99 2.23 -0.55
N PHE A 99 -2.28 3.27 -1.35
CA PHE A 99 -2.87 3.07 -2.67
C PHE A 99 -1.90 2.38 -3.65
N ALA A 100 -0.59 2.64 -3.55
CA ALA A 100 0.43 1.95 -4.34
C ALA A 100 0.50 0.43 -4.07
N ALA A 101 -0.06 -0.06 -2.95
CA ALA A 101 -0.20 -1.49 -2.69
C ALA A 101 -1.26 -2.19 -3.57
N THR A 102 -2.08 -1.44 -4.33
CA THR A 102 -3.19 -2.01 -5.13
C THR A 102 -2.77 -3.17 -6.04
N PRO A 103 -1.69 -3.11 -6.84
CA PRO A 103 -1.28 -4.24 -7.68
C PRO A 103 -1.03 -5.53 -6.90
N GLY A 104 -0.68 -5.43 -5.61
CA GLY A 104 -0.45 -6.59 -4.77
C GLY A 104 -1.70 -7.45 -4.53
N ILE A 105 -2.90 -6.90 -4.74
CA ILE A 105 -4.15 -7.68 -4.71
C ILE A 105 -4.16 -8.77 -5.79
N LEU A 106 -3.48 -8.58 -6.92
CA LEU A 106 -3.39 -9.57 -7.98
C LEU A 106 -2.61 -10.83 -7.57
N ARG A 107 -1.86 -10.79 -6.45
CA ARG A 107 -1.14 -11.97 -5.94
C ARG A 107 -2.06 -13.11 -5.53
N VAL A 108 -3.34 -12.85 -5.31
CA VAL A 108 -4.35 -13.91 -5.10
C VAL A 108 -4.39 -14.93 -6.25
N LEU A 109 -4.01 -14.52 -7.47
CA LEU A 109 -3.94 -15.39 -8.64
C LEU A 109 -2.83 -16.46 -8.52
N GLY A 110 -1.88 -16.30 -7.59
CA GLY A 110 -0.82 -17.27 -7.31
C GLY A 110 -1.31 -18.63 -6.82
N ILE A 111 -2.57 -18.75 -6.38
CA ILE A 111 -3.18 -20.07 -6.07
C ILE A 111 -3.25 -20.96 -7.30
N VAL A 112 -3.43 -20.38 -8.49
CA VAL A 112 -3.61 -21.15 -9.72
C VAL A 112 -2.27 -21.78 -10.08
N PRO A 113 -2.11 -23.12 -10.05
CA PRO A 113 -0.81 -23.77 -10.23
C PRO A 113 -0.22 -23.65 -11.64
N MET A 114 -0.84 -22.89 -12.55
CA MET A 114 -0.44 -22.72 -13.94
C MET A 114 -0.79 -21.31 -14.45
N LEU A 115 0.20 -20.42 -14.41
CA LEU A 115 0.56 -19.57 -15.54
C LEU A 115 1.95 -20.00 -16.01
#